data_AF-A0A1G8QAQ5-F1
#
_entry.id   AF-A0A1G8QAQ5-F1
#
_cell.length_a   1.000
_cell.length_b   1.000
_cell.length_c   1.000
_cell.angle_alpha   90.00
_cell.angle_beta   90.00
_cell.angle_gamma   90.00
#
_symmetry.space_group_name_H-M   'P 1'
#
loop_
_entity.id
_entity.type
_entity.pdbx_description
1 polymer ?
#
loop_
_entity_poly.entity_id
_entity_poly.type
_entity_poly.pdbx_seq_one_letter_code
_entity_poly.pdbx_strand_id
1 'polypeptide(L)'
;MVSPDERLGRSVTDFLRHVPVYIAPILYRAECNGRMLTESEVMVVMLLERLGPLSPTRISRGLNMQKGSLTSVLRRLEGLGVIARTDNPEDDRSYIAELTPRGAAFARQFETDRQEKLRDLFVPMAPNERRLAADGLDVLTAHFREVEEKEMAATLDDHAPILNWYQAASPEDRKEYDAFGPWLTAVKAEEEMPPRFRAFYAENKDATFLLKVPKNADRRQLRPGMDLYEAVFVVDKDGVAVIRLEDGGITRTYAAWDDVAAVGSYGDKLQGVWTLYLKDGTRSTLTFNRVSTDLMDKVTDFVRACLRGDSLSTEFPDVSLPPIEITDADLFFGSAMLEIRRRSEEDFTPIHFEPEGQRCFDANGDRHVSTGVLLLDTPSELVIVNRDKPSHRRGEAWYASNDIFVPYARVTHFSLIAAPNNQKGYFHTLVLRLDGQAIEQPCLQLPTAVMEVLRARCTAAL
;
A
#
# COMPACT_ATOMS: atom_id res chain seq x y z
N MET A 1 40.43 -13.34 -9.93
CA MET A 1 40.58 -13.78 -8.53
C MET A 1 39.63 -12.93 -7.72
N VAL A 2 38.57 -13.54 -7.15
CA VAL A 2 37.64 -12.85 -6.24
C VAL A 2 38.44 -12.43 -5.01
N SER A 3 38.29 -11.19 -4.54
CA SER A 3 39.03 -10.75 -3.34
C SER A 3 38.65 -11.65 -2.15
N PRO A 4 39.55 -11.88 -1.19
CA PRO A 4 39.24 -12.66 0.01
C PRO A 4 37.95 -12.18 0.72
N ASP A 5 37.69 -10.88 0.69
CA ASP A 5 36.53 -10.22 1.31
C ASP A 5 35.22 -10.54 0.57
N GLU A 6 35.22 -10.48 -0.76
CA GLU A 6 34.05 -10.81 -1.60
C GLU A 6 33.66 -12.30 -1.47
N ARG A 7 34.64 -13.18 -1.23
CA ARG A 7 34.40 -14.62 -1.08
C ARG A 7 33.73 -14.96 0.24
N LEU A 8 34.12 -14.31 1.34
CA LEU A 8 33.51 -14.56 2.65
C LEU A 8 32.06 -14.06 2.68
N GLY A 9 31.82 -12.83 2.20
CA GLY A 9 30.47 -12.28 2.11
C GLY A 9 29.52 -13.17 1.31
N ARG A 10 29.95 -13.65 0.14
CA ARG A 10 29.17 -14.58 -0.68
C ARG A 10 28.88 -15.91 0.03
N SER A 11 29.89 -16.50 0.69
CA SER A 11 29.73 -17.74 1.45
C SER A 11 28.70 -17.58 2.58
N VAL A 12 28.68 -16.44 3.26
CA VAL A 12 27.68 -16.12 4.28
C VAL A 12 26.28 -16.00 3.65
N THR A 13 26.12 -15.26 2.56
CA THR A 13 24.82 -15.13 1.87
C THR A 13 24.28 -16.49 1.41
N ASP A 14 25.13 -17.33 0.82
CA ASP A 14 24.74 -18.66 0.35
C ASP A 14 24.34 -19.57 1.53
N PHE A 15 25.08 -19.53 2.65
CA PHE A 15 24.72 -20.24 3.87
C PHE A 15 23.39 -19.76 4.45
N LEU A 16 23.18 -18.44 4.55
CA LEU A 16 21.97 -17.84 5.11
C LEU A 16 20.70 -18.24 4.34
N ARG A 17 20.79 -18.53 3.04
CA ARG A 17 19.65 -19.04 2.24
C ARG A 17 19.08 -20.35 2.79
N HIS A 18 19.92 -21.18 3.40
CA HIS A 18 19.53 -22.48 3.94
C HIS A 18 19.02 -22.41 5.39
N VAL A 19 19.28 -21.30 6.09
CA VAL A 19 18.91 -21.11 7.50
C VAL A 19 17.40 -21.25 7.73
N PRO A 20 16.49 -20.60 6.95
CA PRO A 20 15.04 -20.70 7.20
C PRO A 20 14.49 -22.12 7.11
N VAL A 21 15.10 -22.98 6.29
CA VAL A 21 14.60 -24.34 6.02
C VAL A 21 15.18 -25.36 6.98
N TYR A 22 16.49 -25.30 7.25
CA TYR A 22 17.19 -26.37 7.98
C TYR A 22 17.55 -25.99 9.42
N ILE A 23 17.82 -24.71 9.69
CA ILE A 23 18.35 -24.26 10.98
C ILE A 23 17.26 -23.59 11.83
N ALA A 24 16.54 -22.62 11.28
CA ALA A 24 15.50 -21.86 11.98
C ALA A 24 14.43 -22.76 12.64
N PRO A 25 13.93 -23.84 12.01
CA PRO A 25 12.98 -24.74 12.68
C PRO A 25 13.58 -25.45 13.89
N ILE A 26 14.90 -25.71 13.89
CA ILE A 26 15.61 -26.29 15.04
C ILE A 26 15.80 -25.25 16.14
N LEU A 27 16.09 -24.00 15.77
CA LEU A 27 16.37 -22.93 16.72
C LEU A 27 15.13 -22.32 17.39
N TYR A 28 14.00 -22.23 16.67
CA TYR A 28 12.88 -21.39 17.10
C TYR A 28 11.53 -22.12 17.21
N ARG A 29 11.41 -23.36 16.72
CA ARG A 29 10.13 -24.09 16.80
C ARG A 29 9.99 -24.76 18.17
N ALA A 30 9.40 -24.04 19.11
CA ALA A 30 9.18 -24.50 20.47
C ALA A 30 7.69 -24.44 20.85
N GLU A 31 7.19 -25.51 21.48
CA GLU A 31 5.83 -25.57 22.00
C GLU A 31 5.85 -25.58 23.52
N CYS A 32 5.07 -24.69 24.13
CA CYS A 32 4.88 -24.63 25.57
C CYS A 32 3.38 -24.63 25.88
N ASN A 33 2.92 -25.61 26.66
CA ASN A 33 1.52 -25.75 27.10
C ASN A 33 0.50 -25.81 25.96
N GLY A 34 0.79 -26.53 24.87
CA GLY A 34 -0.12 -26.63 23.72
C GLY A 34 -0.09 -25.41 22.79
N ARG A 35 0.80 -24.44 23.05
CA ARG A 35 0.96 -23.23 22.23
C ARG A 35 2.36 -23.17 21.62
N MET A 36 2.41 -22.94 20.31
CA MET A 36 3.65 -22.59 19.62
C MET A 36 4.11 -21.19 20.04
N LEU A 37 5.36 -21.10 20.52
CA LEU A 37 6.00 -19.83 20.82
C LEU A 37 6.42 -19.11 19.54
N THR A 38 6.40 -17.78 19.57
CA THR A 38 7.01 -16.97 18.51
C THR A 38 8.54 -16.99 18.63
N GLU A 39 9.26 -16.69 17.55
CA GLU A 39 10.73 -16.63 17.58
C GLU A 39 11.26 -15.69 18.66
N SER A 40 10.63 -14.52 18.83
CA SER A 40 10.99 -13.56 19.88
C SER A 40 10.72 -14.08 21.30
N GLU A 41 9.67 -14.88 21.49
CA GLU A 41 9.38 -15.52 22.78
C GLU A 41 10.47 -16.56 23.11
N VAL A 42 10.88 -17.37 22.14
CA VAL A 42 11.97 -18.34 22.30
C VAL A 42 13.30 -17.64 22.58
N MET A 43 13.63 -16.58 21.85
CA MET A 43 14.86 -15.81 22.07
C MET A 43 14.94 -15.20 23.48
N VAL A 44 13.84 -14.66 24.01
CA VAL A 44 13.79 -14.13 25.38
C VAL A 44 14.01 -15.23 26.41
N VAL A 45 13.36 -16.38 26.24
CA VAL A 45 13.52 -17.52 27.16
C VAL A 45 14.96 -18.02 27.17
N MET A 46 15.55 -18.20 25.99
CA MET A 46 16.94 -18.68 25.86
C MET A 46 17.97 -17.67 26.37
N LEU A 47 17.71 -16.37 26.22
CA LEU A 47 18.57 -15.33 26.78
C LEU A 47 18.54 -15.36 28.32
N LEU A 48 17.36 -15.47 28.92
CA LEU A 48 17.20 -15.52 30.37
C LEU A 48 17.78 -16.80 30.97
N GLU A 49 17.71 -17.95 30.29
CA GLU A 49 18.37 -19.18 30.74
C GLU A 49 19.90 -19.01 30.75
N ARG A 50 20.44 -18.33 29.74
CA ARG A 50 21.89 -18.15 29.58
C ARG A 50 22.47 -17.09 30.51
N LEU A 51 21.77 -15.97 30.71
CA LEU A 51 22.29 -14.79 31.41
C LEU A 51 21.64 -14.56 32.78
N GLY A 52 20.63 -15.35 33.13
CA GLY A 52 19.87 -15.18 34.36
C GLY A 52 18.85 -14.03 34.31
N PRO A 53 18.40 -13.54 35.47
CA PRO A 53 17.42 -12.46 35.58
C PRO A 53 17.91 -11.17 34.91
N LEU A 54 17.06 -10.53 34.09
CA LEU A 54 17.43 -9.30 33.38
C LEU A 54 16.30 -8.27 33.40
N SER A 55 16.67 -6.99 33.44
CA SER A 55 15.71 -5.90 33.22
C SER A 55 15.26 -5.83 31.76
N PRO A 56 14.05 -5.32 31.45
CA PRO A 56 13.58 -5.13 30.08
C PRO A 56 14.56 -4.36 29.20
N THR A 57 15.28 -3.39 29.76
CA THR A 57 16.31 -2.64 29.03
C THR A 57 17.48 -3.54 28.61
N ARG A 58 17.93 -4.45 29.49
CA ARG A 58 19.01 -5.40 29.15
C ARG A 58 18.56 -6.48 28.18
N ILE A 59 17.31 -6.96 28.29
CA ILE A 59 16.73 -7.91 27.34
C ILE A 59 16.57 -7.25 25.95
N SER A 60 16.05 -6.02 25.93
CA SER A 60 15.89 -5.21 24.71
C SER A 60 17.23 -5.01 24.01
N ARG A 61 18.30 -4.71 24.77
CA ARG A 61 19.67 -4.59 24.26
C ARG A 61 20.21 -5.92 23.74
N GLY A 62 20.13 -6.99 24.54
CA GLY A 62 20.70 -8.30 24.19
C GLY A 62 20.02 -8.99 23.00
N LEU A 63 18.76 -8.66 22.70
CA LEU A 63 18.01 -9.22 21.58
C LEU A 63 17.75 -8.22 20.44
N ASN A 64 18.28 -7.00 20.55
CA ASN A 64 18.00 -5.90 19.64
C ASN A 64 16.49 -5.69 19.38
N MET A 65 15.67 -5.79 20.44
CA MET A 65 14.21 -5.70 20.37
C MET A 65 13.71 -4.33 20.81
N GLN A 66 12.76 -3.72 20.07
CA GLN A 66 12.11 -2.48 20.47
C GLN A 66 11.27 -2.65 21.76
N LYS A 67 11.30 -1.64 22.64
CA LYS A 67 10.63 -1.67 23.97
C LYS A 67 9.13 -2.05 23.90
N GLY A 68 8.39 -1.51 22.93
CA GLY A 68 6.95 -1.82 22.77
C GLY A 68 6.69 -3.30 22.42
N SER A 69 7.51 -3.88 21.55
CA SER A 69 7.44 -5.29 21.16
C SER A 69 7.82 -6.20 22.33
N LEU A 70 8.87 -5.85 23.08
CA LEU A 70 9.33 -6.60 24.23
C LEU A 70 8.28 -6.69 25.35
N THR A 71 7.60 -5.59 25.67
CA THR A 71 6.52 -5.60 26.68
C THR A 71 5.43 -6.61 26.34
N SER A 72 5.08 -6.73 25.06
CA SER A 72 4.08 -7.71 24.60
C SER A 72 4.57 -9.15 24.73
N VAL A 73 5.86 -9.41 24.43
CA VAL A 73 6.50 -10.72 24.55
C VAL A 73 6.57 -11.15 26.00
N LEU A 74 7.07 -10.28 26.88
CA LEU A 74 7.16 -10.56 28.32
C LEU A 74 5.77 -10.84 28.91
N ARG A 75 4.73 -10.10 28.50
CA ARG A 75 3.35 -10.34 29.00
C ARG A 75 2.82 -11.71 28.59
N ARG A 76 3.11 -12.15 27.37
CA ARG A 76 2.66 -13.46 26.87
C ARG A 76 3.42 -14.61 27.54
N LEU A 77 4.73 -14.48 27.74
CA LEU A 77 5.53 -15.48 28.44
C LEU A 77 5.14 -15.62 29.92
N GLU A 78 4.82 -14.50 30.57
CA GLU A 78 4.31 -14.47 31.94
C GLU A 78 2.93 -15.14 32.04
N GLY A 79 2.03 -14.85 31.08
CA GLY A 79 0.73 -15.53 30.99
C GLY A 79 0.82 -17.04 30.75
N LEU A 80 1.92 -17.52 30.17
CA LEU A 80 2.23 -18.96 30.02
C LEU A 80 2.91 -19.57 31.27
N GLY A 81 3.23 -18.76 32.27
CA GLY A 81 3.96 -19.17 33.48
C GLY A 81 5.43 -19.50 33.22
N VAL A 82 6.00 -19.04 32.11
CA VAL A 82 7.40 -19.30 31.71
C VAL A 82 8.35 -18.32 32.41
N ILE A 83 7.92 -17.07 32.56
CA ILE A 83 8.68 -16.04 33.30
C ILE A 83 7.86 -15.48 34.46
N ALA A 84 8.55 -14.92 35.44
CA ALA A 84 7.99 -14.06 36.47
C ALA A 84 8.64 -12.67 36.41
N ARG A 85 7.91 -11.66 36.89
CA ARG A 85 8.43 -10.30 37.06
C ARG A 85 8.56 -10.00 38.56
N THR A 86 9.70 -9.46 38.94
CA THR A 86 9.98 -9.00 40.31
C THR A 86 10.37 -7.54 40.28
N ASP A 87 10.11 -6.82 41.37
CA ASP A 87 10.49 -5.42 41.47
C ASP A 87 12.01 -5.26 41.33
N ASN A 88 12.44 -4.22 40.62
CA ASN A 88 13.87 -3.95 40.45
C ASN A 88 14.38 -3.11 41.63
N PRO A 89 15.23 -3.65 42.53
CA PRO A 89 15.72 -2.92 43.70
C PRO A 89 16.62 -1.72 43.36
N GLU A 90 17.10 -1.60 42.13
CA GLU A 90 17.94 -0.49 41.65
C GLU A 90 17.15 0.62 40.93
N ASP A 91 15.89 0.36 40.54
CA ASP A 91 15.03 1.31 39.83
C ASP A 91 13.55 0.98 40.05
N ASP A 92 12.90 1.73 40.93
CA ASP A 92 11.47 1.61 41.27
C ASP A 92 10.53 1.76 40.06
N ARG A 93 11.03 2.25 38.91
CA ARG A 93 10.26 2.40 37.66
C ARG A 93 10.43 1.21 36.71
N SER A 94 11.21 0.21 37.08
CA SER A 94 11.51 -0.98 36.28
C SER A 94 11.27 -2.27 37.08
N TYR A 95 11.21 -3.39 36.36
CA TYR A 95 11.14 -4.73 36.94
C TYR A 95 12.27 -5.60 36.39
N ILE A 96 12.52 -6.74 37.02
CA ILE A 96 13.42 -7.79 36.54
C ILE A 96 12.54 -8.94 36.03
N ALA A 97 12.84 -9.44 34.84
CA ALA A 97 12.22 -10.65 34.32
C ALA A 97 13.16 -11.84 34.57
N GLU A 98 12.60 -12.93 35.08
CA GLU A 98 13.32 -14.16 35.42
C GLU A 98 12.51 -15.38 34.96
N LEU A 99 13.19 -16.47 34.61
CA LEU A 99 12.52 -17.73 34.33
C LEU A 99 11.93 -18.32 35.61
N THR A 100 10.68 -18.78 35.54
CA THR A 100 10.13 -19.62 36.61
C THR A 100 10.86 -20.97 36.64
N PRO A 101 10.76 -21.77 37.71
CA PRO A 101 11.29 -23.14 37.71
C PRO A 101 10.79 -23.97 36.52
N ARG A 102 9.54 -23.74 36.10
CA ARG A 102 8.95 -24.34 34.90
C ARG A 102 9.61 -23.83 33.63
N GLY A 103 9.77 -22.52 33.50
CA GLY A 103 10.40 -21.89 32.33
C GLY A 103 11.86 -22.33 32.15
N ALA A 104 12.61 -22.46 33.25
CA ALA A 104 13.98 -22.93 33.23
C ALA A 104 14.07 -24.41 32.84
N ALA A 105 13.17 -25.26 33.36
CA ALA A 105 13.09 -26.66 32.94
C ALA A 105 12.75 -26.79 31.44
N PHE A 106 11.81 -25.97 30.94
CA PHE A 106 11.49 -25.89 29.52
C PHE A 106 12.69 -25.44 28.68
N ALA A 107 13.38 -24.37 29.08
CA ALA A 107 14.53 -23.84 28.35
C ALA A 107 15.68 -24.86 28.25
N ARG A 108 16.00 -25.58 29.33
CA ARG A 108 17.02 -26.64 29.32
C ARG A 108 16.65 -27.82 28.44
N GLN A 109 15.39 -28.25 28.50
CA GLN A 109 14.92 -29.33 27.62
C GLN A 109 15.02 -28.89 26.16
N PHE A 110 14.54 -27.69 25.85
CA PHE A 110 14.58 -27.15 24.51
C PHE A 110 16.02 -27.01 23.99
N GLU A 111 16.96 -26.55 24.83
CA GLU A 111 18.38 -26.49 24.46
C GLU A 111 18.95 -27.88 24.15
N THR A 112 18.61 -28.87 24.98
CA THR A 112 19.05 -30.26 24.77
C THR A 112 18.55 -30.79 23.43
N ASP A 113 17.25 -30.63 23.15
CA ASP A 113 16.64 -31.05 21.87
C ASP A 113 17.27 -30.32 20.68
N ARG A 114 17.59 -29.04 20.84
CA ARG A 114 18.24 -28.21 19.82
C ARG A 114 19.64 -28.74 19.50
N GLN A 115 20.43 -29.05 20.52
CA GLN A 115 21.77 -29.61 20.36
C GLN A 115 21.74 -30.99 19.68
N GLU A 116 20.79 -31.85 20.04
CA GLU A 116 20.63 -33.16 19.40
C GLU A 116 20.25 -33.04 17.92
N LYS A 117 19.25 -32.20 17.60
CA LYS A 117 18.83 -31.97 16.21
C LYS A 117 19.94 -31.35 15.35
N LEU A 118 20.67 -30.37 15.90
CA LEU A 118 21.82 -29.78 15.21
C LEU A 118 22.94 -30.81 15.00
N ARG A 119 23.23 -31.62 16.01
CA ARG A 119 24.19 -32.72 15.88
C ARG A 119 23.79 -33.64 14.73
N ASP A 120 22.57 -34.15 14.76
CA ASP A 120 22.07 -35.12 13.78
C ASP A 120 22.02 -34.54 12.35
N LEU A 121 21.74 -33.23 12.21
CA LEU A 121 21.83 -32.50 10.94
C LEU A 121 23.23 -32.55 10.33
N PHE A 122 24.28 -32.43 11.17
CA PHE A 122 25.66 -32.34 10.70
C PHE A 122 26.42 -33.67 10.74
N VAL A 123 26.01 -34.68 11.52
CA VAL A 123 26.67 -36.01 11.57
C VAL A 123 27.00 -36.60 10.18
N PRO A 124 26.14 -36.49 9.15
CA PRO A 124 26.43 -37.04 7.82
C PRO A 124 27.64 -36.43 7.11
N MET A 125 28.10 -35.23 7.50
CA MET A 125 29.27 -34.58 6.90
C MET A 125 30.59 -35.28 7.29
N ALA A 126 31.58 -35.25 6.40
CA ALA A 126 32.88 -35.83 6.67
C ALA A 126 33.53 -35.17 7.91
N PRO A 127 34.25 -35.91 8.78
CA PRO A 127 34.78 -35.36 10.03
C PRO A 127 35.70 -34.14 9.86
N ASN A 128 36.48 -34.11 8.78
CA ASN A 128 37.36 -32.99 8.42
C ASN A 128 36.58 -31.76 7.96
N GLU A 129 35.50 -31.92 7.18
CA GLU A 129 34.64 -30.82 6.73
C GLU A 129 33.87 -30.19 7.89
N ARG A 130 33.35 -31.02 8.81
CA ARG A 130 32.72 -30.53 10.05
C ARG A 130 33.66 -29.69 10.89
N ARG A 131 34.91 -30.16 11.06
CA ARG A 131 35.92 -29.42 11.81
C ARG A 131 36.22 -28.08 11.16
N LEU A 132 36.45 -28.07 9.84
CA LEU A 132 36.71 -26.83 9.10
C LEU A 132 35.56 -25.82 9.22
N ALA A 133 34.31 -26.29 9.15
CA ALA A 133 33.14 -25.44 9.31
C ALA A 133 33.03 -24.86 10.74
N ALA A 134 33.27 -25.69 11.75
CA ALA A 134 33.29 -25.25 13.16
C ALA A 134 34.38 -24.21 13.40
N ASP A 135 35.62 -24.47 12.95
CA ASP A 135 36.74 -23.54 13.08
C ASP A 135 36.42 -22.20 12.39
N GLY A 136 35.78 -22.23 11.20
CA GLY A 136 35.34 -21.03 10.50
C GLY A 136 34.29 -20.21 11.27
N LEU A 137 33.31 -20.89 11.87
CA LEU A 137 32.29 -20.24 12.71
C LEU A 137 32.88 -19.66 14.01
N ASP A 138 33.86 -20.33 14.59
CA ASP A 138 34.57 -19.85 15.79
C ASP A 138 35.37 -18.58 15.48
N VAL A 139 36.05 -18.52 14.33
CA VAL A 139 36.73 -17.31 13.86
C VAL A 139 35.76 -16.14 13.67
N LEU A 140 34.61 -16.38 13.04
CA LEU A 140 33.57 -15.35 12.88
C LEU A 140 33.02 -14.90 14.24
N THR A 141 32.78 -15.84 15.16
CA THR A 141 32.27 -15.56 16.51
C THR A 141 33.26 -14.72 17.30
N ALA A 142 34.55 -15.03 17.24
CA ALA A 142 35.60 -14.25 17.90
C ALA A 142 35.65 -12.81 17.34
N HIS A 143 35.58 -12.66 16.02
CA HIS A 143 35.54 -11.34 15.38
C HIS A 143 34.32 -10.51 15.81
N PHE A 144 33.12 -11.12 15.86
CA PHE A 144 31.91 -10.40 16.31
C PHE A 144 32.02 -9.92 17.75
N ARG A 145 32.64 -10.70 18.65
CA ARG A 145 32.89 -10.25 20.03
C ARG A 145 33.82 -9.05 20.08
N GLU A 146 34.89 -9.04 19.30
CA GLU A 146 35.80 -7.88 19.23
C GLU A 146 35.11 -6.62 18.69
N VAL A 147 34.19 -6.78 17.73
CA VAL A 147 33.37 -5.67 17.21
C VAL A 147 32.44 -5.16 18.32
N GLU A 148 31.72 -6.05 19.00
CA GLU A 148 30.83 -5.69 20.13
C GLU A 148 31.60 -4.99 21.26
N GLU A 149 32.79 -5.48 21.63
CA GLU A 149 33.62 -4.87 22.67
C GLU A 149 34.13 -3.47 22.28
N LYS A 150 34.53 -3.28 21.01
CA LYS A 150 34.98 -1.98 20.49
C LYS A 150 33.82 -0.97 20.43
N GLU A 151 32.65 -1.41 20.00
CA GLU A 151 31.43 -0.58 20.00
C GLU A 151 31.02 -0.22 21.43
N MET A 152 31.07 -1.16 22.36
CA MET A 152 30.70 -0.93 23.77
C MET A 152 31.70 -0.02 24.50
N ALA A 153 33.00 -0.13 24.21
CA ALA A 153 34.04 0.75 24.73
C ALA A 153 33.94 2.20 24.20
N ALA A 154 33.42 2.39 22.98
CA ALA A 154 33.16 3.71 22.40
C ALA A 154 31.94 4.43 23.01
N THR A 155 31.18 3.75 23.90
CA THR A 155 29.88 4.20 24.41
C THR A 155 29.88 4.56 25.91
N LEU A 156 31.04 4.88 26.49
CA LEU A 156 31.20 5.28 27.92
C LEU A 156 30.69 6.71 28.25
N ASP A 157 29.91 7.36 27.37
CA ASP A 157 29.25 8.64 27.64
C ASP A 157 27.72 8.49 27.51
N ASP A 158 26.98 8.93 28.52
CA ASP A 158 25.76 8.26 29.03
C ASP A 158 24.45 8.53 28.25
N HIS A 159 24.52 8.96 26.97
CA HIS A 159 23.34 9.39 26.19
C HIS A 159 23.32 8.93 24.69
N ALA A 160 23.36 7.61 24.46
CA ALA A 160 22.87 6.82 23.27
C ALA A 160 23.55 6.96 21.88
N PRO A 161 23.44 5.97 20.92
CA PRO A 161 22.60 4.76 20.87
C PRO A 161 23.26 3.39 20.51
N ILE A 162 22.47 2.33 20.75
CA ILE A 162 22.66 0.88 20.52
C ILE A 162 22.56 0.50 19.03
N LEU A 163 23.28 -0.56 18.60
CA LEU A 163 23.29 -1.22 17.28
C LEU A 163 21.99 -1.01 16.46
N ASN A 164 22.01 0.01 15.62
CA ASN A 164 20.87 0.42 14.82
C ASN A 164 20.91 -0.36 13.49
N TRP A 165 19.98 -1.30 13.23
CA TRP A 165 19.86 -1.97 11.91
C TRP A 165 19.82 -0.96 10.76
N TYR A 166 19.34 0.24 11.05
CA TYR A 166 19.37 1.37 10.14
C TYR A 166 20.81 1.78 9.84
N GLN A 167 21.67 1.95 10.84
CA GLN A 167 23.09 2.29 10.64
C GLN A 167 23.91 1.15 10.02
N ALA A 168 23.51 -0.10 10.22
CA ALA A 168 24.12 -1.27 9.59
C ALA A 168 23.72 -1.44 8.11
N ALA A 169 22.62 -0.84 7.67
CA ALA A 169 22.18 -0.89 6.29
C ALA A 169 23.03 0.01 5.38
N SER A 170 23.07 -0.35 4.10
CA SER A 170 23.77 0.47 3.11
C SER A 170 23.19 1.90 3.11
N PRO A 171 24.00 2.93 2.80
CA PRO A 171 23.49 4.30 2.68
C PRO A 171 22.30 4.41 1.71
N GLU A 172 22.28 3.59 0.68
CA GLU A 172 21.20 3.50 -0.31
C GLU A 172 19.90 2.96 0.31
N ASP A 173 19.97 1.82 1.00
CA ASP A 173 18.81 1.20 1.66
C ASP A 173 18.21 2.11 2.74
N ARG A 174 19.07 2.84 3.48
CA ARG A 174 18.62 3.85 4.45
C ARG A 174 17.87 4.98 3.78
N LYS A 175 18.44 5.54 2.72
CA LYS A 175 17.84 6.65 1.98
C LYS A 175 16.48 6.23 1.40
N GLU A 176 16.37 5.02 0.87
CA GLU A 176 15.10 4.48 0.39
C GLU A 176 14.08 4.31 1.53
N TYR A 177 14.51 3.73 2.66
CA TYR A 177 13.67 3.51 3.83
C TYR A 177 13.20 4.82 4.48
N ASP A 178 14.03 5.86 4.54
CA ASP A 178 13.64 7.16 5.07
C ASP A 178 12.63 7.87 4.17
N ALA A 179 12.82 7.76 2.86
CA ALA A 179 11.89 8.29 1.87
C ALA A 179 10.57 7.51 1.80
N PHE A 180 10.54 6.27 2.30
CA PHE A 180 9.35 5.43 2.28
C PHE A 180 8.24 6.03 3.15
N GLY A 181 7.02 6.03 2.61
CA GLY A 181 5.82 6.47 3.28
C GLY A 181 4.59 6.01 2.49
N PRO A 182 3.37 6.34 2.96
CA PRO A 182 2.14 5.98 2.27
C PRO A 182 1.92 6.72 0.94
N TRP A 183 2.76 7.70 0.60
CA TRP A 183 2.61 8.53 -0.59
C TRP A 183 3.30 7.94 -1.83
N LEU A 184 2.71 8.18 -3.00
CA LEU A 184 3.36 8.01 -4.30
C LEU A 184 4.51 9.01 -4.44
N THR A 185 5.63 8.55 -5.01
CA THR A 185 6.83 9.39 -5.18
C THR A 185 7.32 9.31 -6.62
N ALA A 186 7.68 10.46 -7.21
CA ALA A 186 8.30 10.49 -8.52
C ALA A 186 9.75 9.99 -8.46
N VAL A 187 10.16 9.23 -9.47
CA VAL A 187 11.53 8.75 -9.67
C VAL A 187 12.20 9.67 -10.69
N LYS A 188 13.20 10.43 -10.24
CA LYS A 188 13.91 11.43 -11.08
C LYS A 188 15.27 10.94 -11.57
N ALA A 189 15.84 9.96 -10.90
CA ALA A 189 17.14 9.39 -11.21
C ALA A 189 17.12 7.86 -10.98
N GLU A 190 18.05 7.13 -11.60
CA GLU A 190 18.13 5.67 -11.54
C GLU A 190 18.28 5.16 -10.09
N GLU A 191 18.98 5.93 -9.25
CA GLU A 191 19.22 5.61 -7.84
C GLU A 191 17.96 5.80 -6.97
N GLU A 192 16.96 6.53 -7.45
CA GLU A 192 15.67 6.69 -6.76
C GLU A 192 14.68 5.58 -7.10
N MET A 193 14.96 4.83 -8.18
CA MET A 193 14.19 3.68 -8.61
C MET A 193 14.36 2.55 -7.59
N PRO A 194 13.27 1.91 -7.13
CA PRO A 194 13.40 0.83 -6.16
C PRO A 194 14.23 -0.32 -6.77
N PRO A 195 15.10 -1.00 -5.98
CA PRO A 195 16.12 -1.91 -6.51
C PRO A 195 15.58 -2.98 -7.47
N ARG A 196 14.41 -3.57 -7.16
CA ARG A 196 13.77 -4.59 -8.00
C ARG A 196 13.36 -4.08 -9.39
N PHE A 197 13.05 -2.79 -9.50
CA PHE A 197 12.57 -2.19 -10.75
C PHE A 197 13.65 -1.39 -11.49
N ARG A 198 14.89 -1.35 -10.99
CA ARG A 198 15.99 -0.54 -11.57
C ARG A 198 16.26 -0.85 -13.04
N ALA A 199 16.14 -2.12 -13.44
CA ALA A 199 16.30 -2.55 -14.83
C ALA A 199 15.32 -1.87 -15.81
N PHE A 200 14.18 -1.37 -15.32
CA PHE A 200 13.18 -0.67 -16.12
C PHE A 200 13.38 0.85 -16.14
N TYR A 201 14.40 1.40 -15.47
CA TYR A 201 14.60 2.85 -15.46
C TYR A 201 14.98 3.38 -16.84
N ALA A 202 15.93 2.73 -17.53
CA ALA A 202 16.47 3.23 -18.80
C ALA A 202 15.41 3.40 -19.89
N GLU A 203 14.40 2.52 -19.94
CA GLU A 203 13.30 2.60 -20.91
C GLU A 203 12.20 3.61 -20.50
N ASN A 204 12.06 3.93 -19.21
CA ASN A 204 10.94 4.73 -18.69
C ASN A 204 11.36 6.11 -18.14
N LYS A 205 12.66 6.45 -18.16
CA LYS A 205 13.21 7.70 -17.58
C LYS A 205 12.62 8.99 -18.19
N ASP A 206 12.14 8.91 -19.43
CA ASP A 206 11.60 10.06 -20.18
C ASP A 206 10.06 10.13 -20.08
N ALA A 207 9.43 9.25 -19.28
CA ALA A 207 7.99 9.28 -19.04
C ALA A 207 7.57 10.56 -18.32
N THR A 208 6.39 11.08 -18.66
CA THR A 208 5.80 12.26 -18.00
C THR A 208 5.64 12.04 -16.50
N PHE A 209 5.20 10.84 -16.13
CA PHE A 209 5.13 10.40 -14.73
C PHE A 209 5.77 9.04 -14.59
N LEU A 210 6.87 8.98 -13.83
CA LEU A 210 7.47 7.73 -13.37
C LEU A 210 7.35 7.69 -11.84
N LEU A 211 6.39 6.93 -11.32
CA LEU A 211 6.02 6.93 -9.90
C LEU A 211 6.28 5.57 -9.26
N LYS A 212 6.86 5.55 -8.06
CA LYS A 212 6.94 4.34 -7.24
C LYS A 212 5.73 4.23 -6.30
N VAL A 213 5.16 3.03 -6.23
CA VAL A 213 3.94 2.71 -5.49
C VAL A 213 4.32 1.95 -4.23
N PRO A 214 4.11 2.54 -3.03
CA PRO A 214 4.54 1.92 -1.79
C PRO A 214 3.67 0.72 -1.44
N LYS A 215 4.28 -0.30 -0.82
CA LYS A 215 3.54 -1.44 -0.28
C LYS A 215 2.66 -0.99 0.90
N ASN A 216 1.45 -1.52 0.98
CA ASN A 216 0.59 -1.34 2.14
C ASN A 216 1.06 -2.24 3.31
N ALA A 217 2.04 -1.77 4.08
CA ALA A 217 2.60 -2.48 5.24
C ALA A 217 2.86 -1.53 6.42
N ASP A 218 2.72 -2.06 7.65
CA ASP A 218 3.09 -1.32 8.86
C ASP A 218 4.61 -1.07 8.84
N ARG A 219 5.03 0.20 8.85
CA ARG A 219 6.43 0.61 8.88
C ARG A 219 7.23 -0.09 9.97
N ARG A 220 6.61 -0.45 11.09
CA ARG A 220 7.26 -1.20 12.20
C ARG A 220 7.72 -2.60 11.80
N GLN A 221 7.14 -3.17 10.75
CA GLN A 221 7.50 -4.47 10.19
C GLN A 221 8.52 -4.37 9.06
N LEU A 222 8.81 -3.16 8.59
CA LEU A 222 9.72 -2.91 7.47
C LEU A 222 11.12 -2.59 7.98
N ARG A 223 12.13 -2.92 7.18
CA ARG A 223 13.55 -2.65 7.43
C ARG A 223 14.20 -2.20 6.10
N PRO A 224 15.28 -1.39 6.14
CA PRO A 224 16.13 -1.11 4.99
C PRO A 224 16.57 -2.41 4.31
N GLY A 225 16.58 -2.40 2.98
CA GLY A 225 16.91 -3.56 2.14
C GLY A 225 15.74 -4.53 1.88
N MET A 226 14.57 -4.31 2.50
CA MET A 226 13.34 -5.03 2.13
C MET A 226 12.72 -4.42 0.87
N ASP A 227 11.88 -5.19 0.17
CA ASP A 227 11.07 -4.68 -0.94
C ASP A 227 9.95 -3.76 -0.39
N LEU A 228 10.21 -2.44 -0.38
CA LEU A 228 9.30 -1.43 0.19
C LEU A 228 8.20 -0.99 -0.78
N TYR A 229 8.41 -1.17 -2.09
CA TYR A 229 7.50 -0.75 -3.15
C TYR A 229 6.99 -1.98 -3.90
N GLU A 230 5.68 -2.02 -4.13
CA GLU A 230 5.03 -3.15 -4.80
C GLU A 230 4.91 -2.95 -6.31
N ALA A 231 4.99 -1.71 -6.79
CA ALA A 231 4.92 -1.41 -8.22
C ALA A 231 5.64 -0.12 -8.59
N VAL A 232 5.90 0.03 -9.89
CA VAL A 232 6.20 1.30 -10.55
C VAL A 232 5.11 1.58 -11.57
N PHE A 233 4.59 2.81 -11.53
CA PHE A 233 3.55 3.31 -12.39
C PHE A 233 4.15 4.31 -13.37
N VAL A 234 3.96 4.05 -14.66
CA VAL A 234 4.54 4.82 -15.76
C VAL A 234 3.41 5.42 -16.58
N VAL A 235 3.50 6.70 -16.87
CA VAL A 235 2.57 7.42 -17.74
C VAL A 235 3.38 8.26 -18.70
N ASP A 236 3.20 8.03 -19.99
CA ASP A 236 3.87 8.77 -21.06
C ASP A 236 2.86 9.21 -22.12
N LYS A 237 3.37 9.76 -23.23
CA LYS A 237 2.54 10.26 -24.34
C LYS A 237 1.81 9.17 -25.12
N ASP A 238 2.23 7.91 -24.99
CA ASP A 238 1.73 6.77 -25.78
C ASP A 238 0.76 5.91 -24.95
N GLY A 239 0.97 5.82 -23.63
CA GLY A 239 0.06 5.10 -22.74
C GLY A 239 0.45 5.09 -21.26
N VAL A 240 -0.08 4.08 -20.57
CA VAL A 240 0.16 3.80 -19.15
C VAL A 240 0.69 2.39 -18.97
N ALA A 241 1.73 2.23 -18.15
CA ALA A 241 2.19 0.95 -17.67
C ALA A 241 2.12 0.85 -16.15
N VAL A 242 1.81 -0.35 -15.65
CA VAL A 242 2.03 -0.73 -14.26
C VAL A 242 2.98 -1.92 -14.26
N ILE A 243 4.14 -1.76 -13.62
CA ILE A 243 5.16 -2.79 -13.45
C ILE A 243 5.08 -3.24 -11.99
N ARG A 244 4.57 -4.45 -11.71
CA ARG A 244 4.32 -4.94 -10.34
C ARG A 244 5.29 -6.04 -9.96
N LEU A 245 5.61 -6.11 -8.67
CA LEU A 245 6.34 -7.21 -8.06
C LEU A 245 5.32 -8.22 -7.47
N GLU A 246 5.33 -9.44 -7.98
CA GLU A 246 4.48 -10.56 -7.56
C GLU A 246 5.33 -11.75 -7.06
N ASP A 247 4.69 -12.74 -6.43
CA ASP A 247 5.36 -13.92 -5.85
C ASP A 247 6.17 -14.76 -6.87
N GLY A 248 5.93 -14.56 -8.18
CA GLY A 248 6.63 -15.23 -9.28
C GLY A 248 7.61 -14.35 -10.08
N GLY A 249 7.79 -13.08 -9.70
CA GLY A 249 8.66 -12.13 -10.42
C GLY A 249 7.96 -10.82 -10.74
N ILE A 250 8.45 -10.12 -11.76
CA ILE A 250 7.92 -8.81 -12.16
C ILE A 250 6.95 -8.98 -13.33
N THR A 251 5.73 -8.48 -13.17
CA THR A 251 4.71 -8.43 -14.22
C THR A 251 4.59 -7.00 -14.75
N ARG A 252 4.26 -6.86 -16.04
CA ARG A 252 4.02 -5.56 -16.69
C ARG A 252 2.69 -5.60 -17.40
N THR A 253 1.81 -4.67 -17.04
CA THR A 253 0.57 -4.39 -17.77
C THR A 253 0.70 -3.05 -18.46
N TYR A 254 0.24 -2.94 -19.70
CA TYR A 254 0.28 -1.71 -20.49
C TYR A 254 -1.08 -1.47 -21.15
N ALA A 255 -1.48 -0.20 -21.24
CA ALA A 255 -2.65 0.25 -21.99
C ALA A 255 -2.26 1.47 -22.82
N ALA A 256 -2.44 1.40 -24.14
CA ALA A 256 -2.29 2.55 -25.02
C ALA A 256 -3.49 3.51 -24.85
N TRP A 257 -3.30 4.81 -25.10
CA TRP A 257 -4.40 5.77 -24.97
C TRP A 257 -5.59 5.47 -25.88
N ASP A 258 -5.35 4.83 -27.02
CA ASP A 258 -6.42 4.42 -27.93
C ASP A 258 -7.30 3.31 -27.38
N ASP A 259 -6.81 2.50 -26.45
CA ASP A 259 -7.55 1.43 -25.78
C ASP A 259 -8.31 1.94 -24.55
N VAL A 260 -8.05 3.16 -24.11
CA VAL A 260 -8.73 3.78 -22.97
C VAL A 260 -10.02 4.46 -23.43
N ALA A 261 -11.10 4.11 -22.74
CA ALA A 261 -12.45 4.62 -22.99
C ALA A 261 -12.82 5.79 -22.06
N ALA A 262 -12.39 5.73 -20.80
CA ALA A 262 -12.61 6.76 -19.79
C ALA A 262 -11.59 6.63 -18.65
N VAL A 263 -11.48 7.68 -17.83
CA VAL A 263 -10.67 7.68 -16.61
C VAL A 263 -11.52 8.10 -15.42
N GLY A 264 -11.30 7.48 -14.26
CA GLY A 264 -11.99 7.84 -13.03
C GLY A 264 -11.10 7.76 -11.80
N SER A 265 -11.50 8.47 -10.76
CA SER A 265 -10.84 8.51 -9.46
C SER A 265 -11.88 8.33 -8.37
N TYR A 266 -11.70 7.31 -7.56
CA TYR A 266 -12.52 7.02 -6.38
C TYR A 266 -11.72 7.27 -5.11
N GLY A 267 -12.40 7.72 -4.05
CA GLY A 267 -11.80 7.90 -2.75
C GLY A 267 -12.76 7.67 -1.59
N ASP A 268 -12.30 6.96 -0.56
CA ASP A 268 -12.95 6.87 0.76
C ASP A 268 -11.88 7.01 1.85
N LYS A 269 -11.98 8.08 2.64
CA LYS A 269 -11.00 8.48 3.65
C LYS A 269 -9.58 8.58 3.06
N LEU A 270 -8.66 7.71 3.47
CA LEU A 270 -7.27 7.70 2.99
C LEU A 270 -7.07 6.74 1.81
N GLN A 271 -8.07 5.93 1.46
CA GLN A 271 -7.97 5.00 0.36
C GLN A 271 -8.41 5.69 -0.93
N GLY A 272 -7.54 5.65 -1.94
CA GLY A 272 -7.81 6.13 -3.29
C GLY A 272 -7.67 4.99 -4.30
N VAL A 273 -8.49 5.02 -5.34
CA VAL A 273 -8.42 4.09 -6.46
C VAL A 273 -8.54 4.88 -7.75
N TRP A 274 -7.48 4.89 -8.55
CA TRP A 274 -7.49 5.48 -9.87
C TRP A 274 -7.75 4.38 -10.90
N THR A 275 -8.66 4.63 -11.85
CA THR A 275 -9.19 3.61 -12.74
C THR A 275 -9.15 4.07 -14.19
N LEU A 276 -8.59 3.23 -15.05
CA LEU A 276 -8.78 3.29 -16.49
C LEU A 276 -9.86 2.29 -16.89
N TYR A 277 -10.86 2.78 -17.61
CA TYR A 277 -11.89 1.96 -18.24
C TYR A 277 -11.40 1.64 -19.64
N LEU A 278 -11.10 0.36 -19.93
CA LEU A 278 -10.55 -0.06 -21.21
C LEU A 278 -11.67 -0.52 -22.15
N LYS A 279 -11.53 -0.26 -23.45
CA LYS A 279 -12.54 -0.57 -24.47
C LYS A 279 -12.91 -2.04 -24.57
N ASP A 280 -12.04 -2.95 -24.13
CA ASP A 280 -12.30 -4.39 -24.09
C ASP A 280 -13.25 -4.82 -22.95
N GLY A 281 -13.70 -3.87 -22.11
CA GLY A 281 -14.57 -4.12 -20.96
C GLY A 281 -13.82 -4.35 -19.64
N THR A 282 -12.49 -4.44 -19.67
CA THR A 282 -11.66 -4.59 -18.46
C THR A 282 -11.33 -3.24 -17.82
N ARG A 283 -10.99 -3.26 -16.53
CA ARG A 283 -10.58 -2.06 -15.79
C ARG A 283 -9.16 -2.25 -15.28
N SER A 284 -8.29 -1.28 -15.56
CA SER A 284 -6.96 -1.21 -14.98
C SER A 284 -6.98 -0.25 -13.80
N THR A 285 -6.56 -0.71 -12.62
CA THR A 285 -6.66 0.07 -11.39
C THR A 285 -5.31 0.26 -10.69
N LEU A 286 -5.14 1.44 -10.10
CA LEU A 286 -4.04 1.77 -9.22
C LEU A 286 -4.59 2.22 -7.86
N THR A 287 -4.32 1.45 -6.82
CA THR A 287 -4.62 1.83 -5.44
C THR A 287 -3.53 2.75 -4.92
N PHE A 288 -3.91 3.82 -4.22
CA PHE A 288 -2.98 4.76 -3.62
C PHE A 288 -3.55 5.36 -2.33
N ASN A 289 -2.68 5.98 -1.53
CA ASN A 289 -3.13 6.75 -0.38
C ASN A 289 -3.51 8.17 -0.83
N ARG A 290 -4.67 8.68 -0.41
CA ARG A 290 -5.17 10.01 -0.79
C ARG A 290 -4.31 11.19 -0.33
N VAL A 291 -3.27 10.98 0.49
CA VAL A 291 -2.18 11.96 0.66
C VAL A 291 -1.52 12.34 -0.67
N SER A 292 -1.62 11.48 -1.70
CA SER A 292 -1.12 11.72 -3.06
C SER A 292 -2.19 12.21 -4.05
N THR A 293 -3.34 12.71 -3.58
CA THR A 293 -4.43 13.20 -4.45
C THR A 293 -3.93 14.27 -5.44
N ASP A 294 -3.23 15.31 -4.97
CA ASP A 294 -2.67 16.37 -5.84
C ASP A 294 -1.76 15.85 -6.97
N LEU A 295 -1.07 14.73 -6.75
CA LEU A 295 -0.22 14.11 -7.77
C LEU A 295 -1.07 13.30 -8.75
N MET A 296 -1.99 12.49 -8.26
CA MET A 296 -2.90 11.69 -9.09
C MET A 296 -3.87 12.55 -9.89
N ASP A 297 -4.15 13.75 -9.40
CA ASP A 297 -4.90 14.78 -10.10
C ASP A 297 -4.16 15.27 -11.34
N LYS A 298 -2.87 15.60 -11.22
CA LYS A 298 -2.03 15.96 -12.37
C LYS A 298 -1.92 14.82 -13.38
N VAL A 299 -1.81 13.57 -12.89
CA VAL A 299 -1.84 12.38 -13.74
C VAL A 299 -3.17 12.32 -14.49
N THR A 300 -4.29 12.48 -13.78
CA THR A 300 -5.63 12.46 -14.37
C THR A 300 -5.81 13.54 -15.42
N ASP A 301 -5.34 14.76 -15.17
CA ASP A 301 -5.45 15.87 -16.12
C ASP A 301 -4.61 15.62 -17.37
N PHE A 302 -3.41 15.05 -17.22
CA PHE A 302 -2.59 14.62 -18.35
C PHE A 302 -3.27 13.51 -19.17
N VAL A 303 -3.85 12.50 -18.51
CA VAL A 303 -4.60 11.43 -19.17
C VAL A 303 -5.80 12.00 -19.92
N ARG A 304 -6.59 12.87 -19.28
CA ARG A 304 -7.71 13.58 -19.93
C ARG A 304 -7.25 14.30 -21.18
N ALA A 305 -6.14 15.02 -21.13
CA ALA A 305 -5.57 15.68 -22.30
C ALA A 305 -5.21 14.70 -23.43
N CYS A 306 -4.63 13.53 -23.11
CA CYS A 306 -4.33 12.49 -24.10
C CYS A 306 -5.60 11.89 -24.72
N LEU A 307 -6.66 11.68 -23.93
CA LEU A 307 -7.92 11.10 -24.41
C LEU A 307 -8.72 12.04 -25.31
N ARG A 308 -8.55 13.37 -25.16
CA ARG A 308 -9.17 14.37 -26.03
C ARG A 308 -8.62 14.33 -27.47
N GLY A 309 -7.33 14.03 -27.63
CA GLY A 309 -6.63 14.13 -28.93
C GLY A 309 -6.64 15.56 -29.51
N ASP A 310 -6.49 15.70 -30.83
CA ASP A 310 -6.54 16.99 -31.56
C ASP A 310 -7.98 17.52 -31.78
N SER A 311 -8.98 16.99 -31.06
CA SER A 311 -10.42 17.20 -31.31
C SER A 311 -10.94 18.61 -31.01
N LEU A 312 -10.08 19.58 -30.67
CA LEU A 312 -10.42 21.00 -30.46
C LEU A 312 -11.00 21.70 -31.71
N SER A 313 -10.99 21.03 -32.87
CA SER A 313 -11.46 21.59 -34.14
C SER A 313 -12.94 21.33 -34.46
N THR A 314 -13.66 20.58 -33.63
CA THR A 314 -15.08 20.26 -33.89
C THR A 314 -15.99 21.22 -33.15
N GLU A 315 -16.54 22.21 -33.85
CA GLU A 315 -17.62 23.06 -33.31
C GLU A 315 -18.90 22.21 -33.14
N PHE A 316 -19.31 22.02 -31.89
CA PHE A 316 -20.59 21.43 -31.56
C PHE A 316 -21.65 22.53 -31.37
N PRO A 317 -22.93 22.24 -31.65
CA PRO A 317 -24.00 23.21 -31.42
C PRO A 317 -24.09 23.57 -29.93
N ASP A 318 -24.25 24.86 -29.66
CA ASP A 318 -24.42 25.36 -28.29
C ASP A 318 -25.76 24.89 -27.72
N VAL A 319 -25.74 24.32 -26.52
CA VAL A 319 -26.93 23.81 -25.82
C VAL A 319 -27.28 24.80 -24.73
N SER A 320 -28.29 25.63 -25.00
CA SER A 320 -28.78 26.61 -24.02
C SER A 320 -29.59 25.90 -22.93
N LEU A 321 -29.01 25.80 -21.73
CA LEU A 321 -29.62 25.18 -20.56
C LEU A 321 -29.88 26.23 -19.47
N PRO A 322 -30.93 26.05 -18.65
CA PRO A 322 -31.14 26.92 -17.49
C PRO A 322 -29.95 26.82 -16.53
N PRO A 323 -29.53 27.93 -15.91
CA PRO A 323 -28.42 27.91 -14.98
C PRO A 323 -28.77 27.02 -13.77
N ILE A 324 -27.81 26.17 -13.39
CA ILE A 324 -27.90 25.35 -12.18
C ILE A 324 -27.06 26.03 -11.09
N GLU A 325 -27.74 26.47 -10.03
CA GLU A 325 -27.08 26.99 -8.84
C GLU A 325 -26.73 25.85 -7.89
N ILE A 326 -25.45 25.74 -7.55
CA ILE A 326 -24.96 24.89 -6.46
C ILE A 326 -24.74 25.82 -5.27
N THR A 327 -25.46 25.57 -4.18
CA THR A 327 -25.45 26.47 -3.03
C THR A 327 -24.27 26.18 -2.10
N ASP A 328 -23.90 27.15 -1.24
CA ASP A 328 -22.86 26.96 -0.22
C ASP A 328 -23.20 25.84 0.79
N ALA A 329 -24.45 25.38 0.84
CA ALA A 329 -24.84 24.24 1.66
C ALA A 329 -24.29 22.90 1.12
N ASP A 330 -23.97 22.83 -0.17
CA ASP A 330 -23.51 21.63 -0.87
C ASP A 330 -21.97 21.59 -0.96
N LEU A 331 -21.31 21.66 0.19
CA LEU A 331 -19.85 21.82 0.32
C LEU A 331 -19.05 20.79 -0.50
N PHE A 332 -19.51 19.53 -0.58
CA PHE A 332 -18.84 18.48 -1.33
C PHE A 332 -18.82 18.79 -2.84
N PHE A 333 -19.99 18.95 -3.45
CA PHE A 333 -20.13 19.17 -4.89
C PHE A 333 -19.59 20.53 -5.32
N GLY A 334 -19.78 21.56 -4.49
CA GLY A 334 -19.18 22.88 -4.71
C GLY A 334 -17.65 22.84 -4.72
N SER A 335 -17.04 22.13 -3.76
CA SER A 335 -15.57 21.99 -3.70
C SER A 335 -15.04 21.18 -4.88
N ALA A 336 -15.68 20.05 -5.22
CA ALA A 336 -15.29 19.22 -6.36
C ALA A 336 -15.36 20.01 -7.68
N MET A 337 -16.43 20.77 -7.90
CA MET A 337 -16.57 21.61 -9.10
C MET A 337 -15.48 22.70 -9.17
N LEU A 338 -15.20 23.39 -8.06
CA LEU A 338 -14.15 24.41 -8.01
C LEU A 338 -12.76 23.81 -8.27
N GLU A 339 -12.49 22.61 -7.76
CA GLU A 339 -11.24 21.90 -7.96
C GLU A 339 -11.05 21.48 -9.42
N ILE A 340 -12.07 20.87 -10.03
CA ILE A 340 -12.07 20.52 -11.46
C ILE A 340 -11.89 21.78 -12.31
N ARG A 341 -12.62 22.86 -12.01
CA ARG A 341 -12.51 24.14 -12.73
C ARG A 341 -11.11 24.74 -12.63
N ARG A 342 -10.46 24.67 -11.46
CA ARG A 342 -9.10 25.20 -11.26
C ARG A 342 -8.05 24.42 -12.07
N ARG A 343 -8.32 23.15 -12.36
CA ARG A 343 -7.38 22.20 -12.95
C ARG A 343 -7.51 22.06 -14.47
N SER A 344 -8.56 22.62 -15.07
CA SER A 344 -8.81 22.47 -16.49
C SER A 344 -8.87 23.79 -17.22
N GLU A 345 -8.42 23.74 -18.47
CA GLU A 345 -8.36 24.85 -19.40
C GLU A 345 -9.71 25.09 -20.11
N GLU A 346 -10.55 24.05 -20.18
CA GLU A 346 -11.90 24.13 -20.75
C GLU A 346 -12.90 24.71 -19.76
N ASP A 347 -13.88 25.45 -20.27
CA ASP A 347 -15.04 25.88 -19.48
C ASP A 347 -15.93 24.68 -19.13
N PHE A 348 -16.53 24.75 -17.93
CA PHE A 348 -17.45 23.73 -17.42
C PHE A 348 -18.80 24.34 -17.12
N THR A 349 -19.83 23.65 -17.57
CA THR A 349 -21.22 24.00 -17.29
C THR A 349 -21.89 22.88 -16.51
N PRO A 350 -22.39 23.15 -15.29
CA PRO A 350 -23.27 22.19 -14.62
C PRO A 350 -24.54 21.98 -15.43
N ILE A 351 -24.81 20.74 -15.83
CA ILE A 351 -25.97 20.37 -16.66
C ILE A 351 -26.98 19.51 -15.91
N HIS A 352 -26.60 18.94 -14.76
CA HIS A 352 -27.51 18.27 -13.84
C HIS A 352 -26.94 18.29 -12.43
N PHE A 353 -27.78 18.61 -11.44
CA PHE A 353 -27.37 18.60 -10.05
C PHE A 353 -28.49 18.11 -9.14
N GLU A 354 -28.15 17.22 -8.23
CA GLU A 354 -29.01 16.75 -7.16
C GLU A 354 -28.26 16.84 -5.83
N PRO A 355 -28.75 17.65 -4.86
CA PRO A 355 -28.11 17.74 -3.55
C PRO A 355 -28.26 16.43 -2.76
N GLU A 356 -27.38 16.23 -1.79
CA GLU A 356 -27.44 15.10 -0.88
C GLU A 356 -28.63 15.20 0.12
N GLY A 357 -28.96 14.08 0.76
CA GLY A 357 -29.97 14.04 1.83
C GLY A 357 -31.42 13.97 1.36
N GLN A 358 -31.69 14.00 0.06
CA GLN A 358 -33.04 13.81 -0.48
C GLN A 358 -33.59 12.42 -0.15
N ARG A 359 -34.87 12.34 0.24
CA ARG A 359 -35.52 11.06 0.56
C ARG A 359 -35.67 10.22 -0.71
N CYS A 360 -35.21 8.98 -0.66
CA CYS A 360 -35.32 8.03 -1.76
C CYS A 360 -35.58 6.61 -1.25
N PHE A 361 -35.70 5.67 -2.19
CA PHE A 361 -35.84 4.25 -1.95
C PHE A 361 -34.72 3.49 -2.66
N ASP A 362 -34.25 2.41 -2.05
CA ASP A 362 -33.37 1.45 -2.72
C ASP A 362 -34.17 0.53 -3.68
N ALA A 363 -33.48 -0.41 -4.32
CA ALA A 363 -34.12 -1.37 -5.23
C ALA A 363 -35.14 -2.30 -4.55
N ASN A 364 -35.06 -2.46 -3.23
CA ASN A 364 -35.99 -3.28 -2.43
C ASN A 364 -37.19 -2.48 -1.90
N GLY A 365 -37.20 -1.16 -2.09
CA GLY A 365 -38.21 -0.26 -1.55
C GLY A 365 -37.94 0.21 -0.11
N ASP A 366 -36.74 -0.03 0.41
CA ASP A 366 -36.32 0.45 1.73
C ASP A 366 -36.00 1.95 1.70
N ARG A 367 -36.37 2.65 2.78
CA ARG A 367 -36.18 4.11 2.88
C ARG A 367 -34.72 4.48 3.08
N HIS A 368 -34.17 5.24 2.13
CA HIS A 368 -32.80 5.71 2.11
C HIS A 368 -32.74 7.24 1.96
N VAL A 369 -31.54 7.79 2.03
CA VAL A 369 -31.23 9.17 1.64
C VAL A 369 -30.25 9.16 0.47
N SER A 370 -30.49 10.03 -0.51
CA SER A 370 -29.63 10.18 -1.70
C SER A 370 -28.29 10.76 -1.30
N THR A 371 -27.23 10.29 -1.96
CA THR A 371 -25.88 10.85 -1.83
C THR A 371 -25.63 12.04 -2.75
N GLY A 372 -26.59 12.38 -3.61
CA GLY A 372 -26.47 13.42 -4.62
C GLY A 372 -25.63 13.01 -5.83
N VAL A 373 -25.67 13.86 -6.87
CA VAL A 373 -24.88 13.73 -8.10
C VAL A 373 -24.72 15.11 -8.74
N LEU A 374 -23.57 15.35 -9.37
CA LEU A 374 -23.29 16.50 -10.21
C LEU A 374 -22.76 16.03 -11.56
N LEU A 375 -23.37 16.48 -12.65
CA LEU A 375 -22.93 16.21 -14.02
C LEU A 375 -22.56 17.52 -14.70
N LEU A 376 -21.37 17.56 -15.29
CA LEU A 376 -20.80 18.74 -15.95
C LEU A 376 -20.58 18.46 -17.44
N ASP A 377 -20.98 19.41 -18.29
CA ASP A 377 -20.60 19.48 -19.71
C ASP A 377 -19.28 20.23 -19.86
N THR A 378 -18.46 19.76 -20.79
CA THR A 378 -17.29 20.45 -21.32
C THR A 378 -17.33 20.36 -22.84
N PRO A 379 -16.48 21.08 -23.59
CA PRO A 379 -16.42 20.93 -25.03
C PRO A 379 -16.11 19.49 -25.52
N SER A 380 -15.42 18.67 -24.72
CA SER A 380 -14.87 17.39 -25.18
C SER A 380 -15.30 16.16 -24.36
N GLU A 381 -15.79 16.34 -23.14
CA GLU A 381 -16.16 15.24 -22.23
C GLU A 381 -17.33 15.57 -21.29
N LEU A 382 -18.02 14.51 -20.85
CA LEU A 382 -18.95 14.55 -19.73
C LEU A 382 -18.19 14.21 -18.44
N VAL A 383 -18.31 15.06 -17.42
CA VAL A 383 -17.75 14.80 -16.09
C VAL A 383 -18.86 14.40 -15.13
N ILE A 384 -18.67 13.26 -14.46
CA ILE A 384 -19.59 12.69 -13.50
C ILE A 384 -18.96 12.77 -12.11
N VAL A 385 -19.57 13.52 -11.20
CA VAL A 385 -19.16 13.62 -9.80
C VAL A 385 -20.26 13.02 -8.93
N ASN A 386 -19.94 11.94 -8.22
CA ASN A 386 -20.88 11.23 -7.34
C ASN A 386 -20.17 10.70 -6.07
N ARG A 387 -20.88 9.89 -5.28
CA ARG A 387 -20.38 9.33 -4.02
C ARG A 387 -20.42 7.79 -4.00
N ASP A 388 -20.04 7.17 -5.13
CA ASP A 388 -20.01 5.72 -5.38
C ASP A 388 -21.40 5.05 -5.40
N LYS A 389 -22.09 5.00 -4.27
CA LYS A 389 -23.48 4.52 -4.22
C LYS A 389 -24.45 5.68 -4.34
N PRO A 390 -25.62 5.49 -4.96
CA PRO A 390 -26.62 6.55 -5.13
C PRO A 390 -27.36 6.91 -3.85
N SER A 391 -27.35 6.03 -2.85
CA SER A 391 -28.05 6.24 -1.58
C SER A 391 -27.42 5.45 -0.44
N HIS A 392 -27.71 5.88 0.79
CA HIS A 392 -27.30 5.19 2.01
C HIS A 392 -28.38 5.26 3.10
N ARG A 393 -28.20 4.49 4.18
CA ARG A 393 -29.14 4.52 5.30
C ARG A 393 -28.96 5.81 6.11
N ARG A 394 -30.08 6.42 6.50
CA ARG A 394 -30.06 7.64 7.30
C ARG A 394 -29.32 7.42 8.62
N GLY A 395 -28.33 8.27 8.91
CA GLY A 395 -27.50 8.21 10.12
C GLY A 395 -26.16 7.49 9.94
N GLU A 396 -25.94 6.86 8.79
CA GLU A 396 -24.62 6.34 8.39
C GLU A 396 -23.75 7.47 7.86
N ALA A 397 -22.48 7.50 8.28
CA ALA A 397 -21.51 8.45 7.74
C ALA A 397 -21.03 7.97 6.36
N TRP A 398 -21.06 8.86 5.37
CA TRP A 398 -20.70 8.55 3.99
C TRP A 398 -19.59 9.49 3.51
N TYR A 399 -18.40 8.95 3.23
CA TYR A 399 -17.21 9.74 2.85
C TYR A 399 -16.74 9.49 1.42
N ALA A 400 -17.41 8.58 0.69
CA ALA A 400 -17.04 8.26 -0.67
C ALA A 400 -17.15 9.50 -1.59
N SER A 401 -16.18 9.61 -2.48
CA SER A 401 -16.09 10.56 -3.57
C SER A 401 -15.68 9.82 -4.83
N ASN A 402 -16.30 10.12 -5.96
CA ASN A 402 -15.97 9.46 -7.21
C ASN A 402 -16.20 10.42 -8.39
N ASP A 403 -15.16 10.60 -9.18
CA ASP A 403 -15.13 11.46 -10.36
C ASP A 403 -14.81 10.59 -11.58
N ILE A 404 -15.62 10.69 -12.64
CA ILE A 404 -15.40 9.97 -13.89
C ILE A 404 -15.44 10.96 -15.04
N PHE A 405 -14.42 10.91 -15.89
CA PHE A 405 -14.24 11.77 -17.04
C PHE A 405 -14.46 10.93 -18.30
N VAL A 406 -15.53 11.25 -19.04
CA VAL A 406 -16.02 10.44 -20.15
C VAL A 406 -15.95 11.26 -21.46
N PRO A 407 -14.93 11.05 -22.30
CA PRO A 407 -14.82 11.75 -23.57
C PRO A 407 -16.02 11.46 -24.48
N TYR A 408 -16.67 12.49 -25.01
CA TYR A 408 -17.84 12.33 -25.88
C TYR A 408 -17.51 11.51 -27.15
N ALA A 409 -16.32 11.71 -27.70
CA ALA A 409 -15.83 10.97 -28.86
C ALA A 409 -15.71 9.44 -28.62
N ARG A 410 -15.71 8.99 -27.36
CA ARG A 410 -15.62 7.58 -26.99
C ARG A 410 -16.99 6.96 -26.66
N VAL A 411 -18.05 7.77 -26.56
CA VAL A 411 -19.43 7.30 -26.32
C VAL A 411 -20.00 6.72 -27.61
N THR A 412 -20.22 5.41 -27.61
CA THR A 412 -20.80 4.69 -28.75
C THR A 412 -22.32 4.65 -28.70
N HIS A 413 -22.89 4.62 -27.49
CA HIS A 413 -24.33 4.63 -27.28
C HIS A 413 -24.67 5.15 -25.89
N PHE A 414 -25.83 5.79 -25.74
CA PHE A 414 -26.38 6.13 -24.43
C PHE A 414 -27.87 5.85 -24.36
N SER A 415 -28.35 5.51 -23.17
CA SER A 415 -29.77 5.22 -22.92
C SER A 415 -30.16 5.62 -21.51
N LEU A 416 -31.46 5.70 -21.25
CA LEU A 416 -32.01 5.98 -19.93
C LEU A 416 -32.95 4.86 -19.51
N ILE A 417 -32.60 4.17 -18.43
CA ILE A 417 -33.49 3.23 -17.77
C ILE A 417 -34.38 4.03 -16.81
N ALA A 418 -35.69 3.98 -17.03
CA ALA A 418 -36.63 4.71 -16.20
C ALA A 418 -36.74 4.10 -14.79
N ALA A 419 -36.98 4.94 -13.79
CA ALA A 419 -37.28 4.49 -12.43
C ALA A 419 -38.48 3.52 -12.43
N PRO A 420 -38.53 2.52 -11.52
CA PRO A 420 -39.66 1.60 -11.41
C PRO A 420 -41.01 2.33 -11.39
N ASN A 421 -41.88 2.03 -12.36
CA ASN A 421 -43.18 2.67 -12.56
C ASN A 421 -43.15 4.21 -12.66
N ASN A 422 -42.01 4.82 -13.01
CA ASN A 422 -41.79 6.27 -12.93
C ASN A 422 -42.11 6.85 -11.55
N GLN A 423 -41.90 6.06 -10.49
CA GLN A 423 -42.26 6.45 -9.13
C GLN A 423 -41.24 7.45 -8.57
N LYS A 424 -41.75 8.57 -8.02
CA LYS A 424 -40.91 9.55 -7.30
C LYS A 424 -40.17 8.88 -6.15
N GLY A 425 -38.90 9.24 -5.99
CA GLY A 425 -38.04 8.70 -4.93
C GLY A 425 -37.24 7.46 -5.35
N TYR A 426 -37.44 6.94 -6.56
CA TYR A 426 -36.58 5.92 -7.15
C TYR A 426 -35.68 6.53 -8.23
N PHE A 427 -34.55 5.89 -8.49
CA PHE A 427 -33.55 6.40 -9.43
C PHE A 427 -33.86 5.97 -10.87
N HIS A 428 -33.78 6.93 -11.78
CA HIS A 428 -33.50 6.67 -13.20
C HIS A 428 -32.02 6.32 -13.34
N THR A 429 -31.64 5.52 -14.34
CA THR A 429 -30.21 5.19 -14.57
C THR A 429 -29.81 5.59 -15.98
N LEU A 430 -28.94 6.60 -16.07
CA LEU A 430 -28.25 6.97 -17.31
C LEU A 430 -27.18 5.91 -17.59
N VAL A 431 -27.22 5.30 -18.76
CA VAL A 431 -26.26 4.27 -19.17
C VAL A 431 -25.46 4.80 -20.36
N LEU A 432 -24.15 4.98 -20.18
CA LEU A 432 -23.21 5.35 -21.22
C LEU A 432 -22.41 4.11 -21.63
N ARG A 433 -22.43 3.76 -22.92
CA ARG A 433 -21.63 2.68 -23.48
C ARG A 433 -20.41 3.25 -24.20
N LEU A 434 -19.25 2.69 -23.89
CA LEU A 434 -17.95 3.06 -24.45
C LEU A 434 -17.28 1.76 -24.92
N ASP A 435 -17.61 1.33 -26.14
CA ASP A 435 -17.25 0.00 -26.64
C ASP A 435 -17.71 -1.14 -25.69
N GLY A 436 -16.79 -1.91 -25.13
CA GLY A 436 -17.06 -2.98 -24.16
C GLY A 436 -17.38 -2.50 -22.74
N GLN A 437 -17.28 -1.20 -22.45
CA GLN A 437 -17.61 -0.63 -21.14
C GLN A 437 -19.04 -0.13 -21.07
N ALA A 438 -19.59 -0.17 -19.86
CA ALA A 438 -20.81 0.53 -19.49
C ALA A 438 -20.59 1.32 -18.19
N ILE A 439 -20.93 2.60 -18.21
CA ILE A 439 -20.98 3.47 -17.04
C ILE A 439 -22.46 3.72 -16.73
N GLU A 440 -22.87 3.29 -15.55
CA GLU A 440 -24.23 3.47 -15.04
C GLU A 440 -24.23 4.59 -14.00
N GLN A 441 -24.99 5.65 -14.28
CA GLN A 441 -25.14 6.79 -13.39
C GLN A 441 -26.61 6.93 -12.95
N PRO A 442 -26.92 6.57 -11.69
CA PRO A 442 -28.25 6.81 -11.14
C PRO A 442 -28.52 8.30 -10.93
N CYS A 443 -29.73 8.74 -11.24
CA CYS A 443 -30.25 10.10 -11.03
C CYS A 443 -31.65 10.00 -10.42
N LEU A 444 -31.89 10.68 -9.30
CA LEU A 444 -33.21 10.73 -8.67
C LEU A 444 -34.21 11.55 -9.50
N GLN A 445 -33.71 12.54 -10.23
CA GLN A 445 -34.47 13.36 -11.17
C GLN A 445 -34.17 12.93 -12.60
N LEU A 446 -35.12 13.14 -13.50
CA LEU A 446 -34.95 12.84 -14.92
C LEU A 446 -33.86 13.77 -15.52
N PRO A 447 -32.72 13.25 -16.01
CA PRO A 447 -31.59 14.08 -16.44
C PRO A 447 -31.77 14.57 -17.88
N THR A 448 -32.87 15.30 -18.15
CA THR A 448 -33.26 15.71 -19.52
C THR A 448 -32.19 16.54 -20.22
N ALA A 449 -31.61 17.51 -19.52
CA ALA A 449 -30.55 18.37 -20.04
C ALA A 449 -29.31 17.57 -20.46
N VAL A 450 -28.93 16.55 -19.68
CA VAL A 450 -27.80 15.65 -20.00
C VAL A 450 -28.07 14.88 -21.28
N MET A 451 -29.31 14.39 -21.46
CA MET A 451 -29.69 13.69 -22.67
C MET A 451 -29.66 14.60 -23.91
N GLU A 452 -29.99 15.88 -23.76
CA GLU A 452 -29.87 16.87 -24.85
C GLU A 452 -28.41 17.13 -25.22
N VAL A 453 -27.54 17.32 -24.22
CA VAL A 453 -26.10 17.47 -24.42
C VAL A 453 -25.49 16.24 -25.08
N LEU A 454 -25.81 15.03 -24.60
CA LEU A 454 -25.30 13.79 -25.19
C LEU A 454 -25.73 13.64 -26.66
N ARG A 455 -26.97 14.01 -27.03
CA ARG A 455 -27.41 14.03 -28.43
C ARG A 455 -26.63 15.03 -29.29
N ALA A 456 -26.26 16.16 -28.71
CA ALA A 456 -25.52 17.21 -29.42
C ALA A 456 -24.02 16.87 -29.59
N ARG A 457 -23.40 16.23 -28.59
CA ARG A 457 -21.95 15.98 -28.52
C ARG A 457 -21.53 14.61 -29.08
N CYS A 458 -22.37 13.59 -28.95
CA CYS A 458 -22.02 12.22 -29.35
C CYS A 458 -22.42 11.96 -30.81
N THR A 459 -21.55 12.29 -31.76
CA THR A 459 -21.78 12.14 -33.20
C THR A 459 -21.99 10.69 -33.68
N ALA A 460 -21.51 9.69 -32.94
CA ALA A 460 -21.63 8.27 -33.27
C ALA A 460 -22.85 7.57 -32.63
N ALA A 461 -23.57 8.24 -31.72
CA ALA A 461 -24.57 7.61 -30.84
C ALA A 461 -26.04 7.75 -31.30
N LEU A 462 -26.27 8.06 -32.59
CA LEU A 462 -27.61 8.14 -33.19
C LEU A 462 -28.11 6.79 -33.68
#